data_AF-A0A1F5V5M0-F1
#
_entry.id   AF-A0A1F5V5M0-F1
#
_cell.length_a   1.000
_cell.length_b   1.000
_cell.length_c   1.000
_cell.angle_alpha   90.00
_cell.angle_beta   90.00
_cell.angle_gamma   90.00
#
_symmetry.space_group_name_H-M   'P 1'
#
loop_
_entity.id
_entity.type
_entity.pdbx_description
1 polymer ?
#
loop_
_entity_poly.entity_id
_entity_poly.type
_entity_poly.pdbx_seq_one_letter_code
_entity_poly.pdbx_strand_id
1 'polypeptide(L)'
;MIKIRSVSFILILLIAFGFLFIVFTMQMTSTPRFCGTCHIMEPYYRSWQTSSHRAVACVECHIPPGITSEFQKKYEALSMLVKYVTATYGTNPWTEIEDESCLKCHERRLLVGTELFQNVLFDHRVHLTEMKRGKKLRCTSCHSQIVQGSHIAVTESTCFICHFKDQKFNEASARCTLCHEIPDKVMTRSNLAFNHAEVKKYAMKCEWCHASVIRGDGIVLKERCYTCHNDPVRLNEFNNIERLHQAHVTEHKVECNQCHLEIIHKSDERLELAAPPCAKCHFESHSYQRDLYVGIAGKEVHPRPSIMYHAGVGCEGCHFLPSKKGAAVANANEISCMACHGASFRKIYFTWKNYLQDLMAQTEKVYTAALSKVNRNNEYMQEADANLKMVKQGIGIHNVEYSSDLLNETIELVNKALEQEGKQKSPLNPEKIPYDVPCWGCHLGIQKAKVTALGNDFSHKIHVFSNKTVCFECHNQHEPDKFKMPVTFKKEGCASCHHKTEKPDKCKRCHAGIKSPIMLGKDGIPAVLKFKAGTEFNHSMHIDDLGLNCFDCHGIKTADDAKMQLLVQKCKDCHE
;
A
#
# COMPACT_ATOMS: atom_id res chain seq x y z
N MET A 1 -22.15 61.25 73.32
CA MET A 1 -22.81 60.32 72.37
C MET A 1 -22.55 60.64 70.88
N ILE A 2 -22.44 61.91 70.46
CA ILE A 2 -22.25 62.27 69.04
C ILE A 2 -20.86 61.86 68.48
N LYS A 3 -19.77 62.09 69.23
CA LYS A 3 -18.40 61.69 68.82
C LYS A 3 -18.22 60.18 68.59
N ILE A 4 -18.86 59.33 69.39
CA ILE A 4 -18.76 57.87 69.28
C ILE A 4 -19.45 57.38 67.98
N ARG A 5 -20.59 57.97 67.63
CA ARG A 5 -21.30 57.67 66.37
C ARG A 5 -20.51 58.09 65.13
N SER A 6 -19.81 59.22 65.17
CA SER A 6 -18.95 59.68 64.07
C SER A 6 -17.72 58.78 63.88
N VAL A 7 -17.09 58.31 64.96
CA VAL A 7 -15.95 57.37 64.89
C VAL A 7 -16.39 56.00 64.35
N SER A 8 -17.54 55.48 64.80
CA SER A 8 -18.07 54.22 64.26
C SER A 8 -18.45 54.31 62.77
N PHE A 9 -18.98 55.46 62.33
CA PHE A 9 -19.31 55.68 60.91
C PHE A 9 -18.06 55.76 60.02
N ILE A 10 -17.01 56.44 60.47
CA ILE A 10 -15.72 56.50 59.78
C ILE A 10 -15.07 55.12 59.70
N LEU A 11 -15.13 54.33 60.77
CA LEU A 11 -14.60 52.97 60.79
C LEU A 11 -15.34 52.06 59.79
N ILE A 12 -16.67 52.15 59.72
CA ILE A 12 -17.48 51.38 58.75
C ILE A 12 -17.13 51.79 57.31
N LEU A 13 -16.97 53.08 57.03
CA LEU A 13 -16.55 53.56 55.70
C LEU A 13 -15.15 53.07 55.34
N LEU A 14 -14.21 53.05 56.28
CA LEU A 14 -12.85 52.53 56.05
C LEU A 14 -12.85 51.02 55.79
N ILE A 15 -13.68 50.26 56.51
CA ILE A 15 -13.83 48.81 56.27
C ILE A 15 -14.49 48.56 54.92
N ALA A 16 -15.55 49.29 54.57
CA ALA A 16 -16.22 49.18 53.28
C ALA A 16 -15.30 49.57 52.12
N PHE A 17 -14.52 50.65 52.28
CA PHE A 17 -13.51 51.07 51.30
C PHE A 17 -12.39 50.03 51.18
N GLY A 18 -11.89 49.51 52.30
CA GLY A 18 -10.88 48.45 52.32
C GLY A 18 -11.37 47.18 51.62
N PHE A 19 -12.61 46.77 51.87
CA PHE A 19 -13.23 45.64 51.19
C PHE A 19 -13.36 45.88 49.68
N LEU A 20 -13.86 47.04 49.28
CA LEU A 20 -14.03 47.40 47.87
C LEU A 20 -12.67 47.49 47.14
N PHE A 21 -11.65 47.99 47.82
CA PHE A 21 -10.27 48.01 47.33
C PHE A 21 -9.70 46.60 47.14
N ILE A 22 -9.95 45.68 48.09
CA ILE A 22 -9.54 44.27 47.97
C ILE A 22 -10.24 43.61 46.77
N VAL A 23 -11.55 43.77 46.63
CA VAL A 23 -12.30 43.20 45.50
C VAL A 23 -11.81 43.78 44.17
N PHE A 24 -11.59 45.09 44.10
CA PHE A 24 -11.06 45.74 42.90
C PHE A 24 -9.66 45.24 42.52
N THR A 25 -8.74 45.15 43.48
CA THR A 25 -7.40 44.62 43.25
C THR A 25 -7.41 43.14 42.88
N MET A 26 -8.31 42.34 43.47
CA MET A 26 -8.52 40.95 43.09
C MET A 26 -8.98 40.83 41.63
N GLN A 27 -9.94 41.65 41.20
CA GLN A 27 -10.44 41.62 39.82
C GLN A 27 -9.38 42.06 38.81
N MET A 28 -8.62 43.12 39.13
CA MET A 28 -7.55 43.64 38.28
C MET A 28 -6.43 42.61 38.07
N THR A 29 -6.00 41.95 39.16
CA THR A 29 -4.92 40.94 39.14
C THR A 29 -5.34 39.62 38.49
N SER A 30 -6.64 39.40 38.29
CA SER A 30 -7.18 38.23 37.61
C SER A 30 -7.33 38.41 36.08
N THR A 31 -6.98 39.58 35.53
CA THR A 31 -7.12 39.84 34.09
C THR A 31 -5.96 39.25 33.26
N PRO A 32 -6.21 38.74 32.03
CA PRO A 32 -5.14 38.26 31.15
C PRO A 32 -4.07 39.33 30.87
N ARG A 33 -4.49 40.60 30.74
CA ARG A 33 -3.58 41.72 30.53
C ARG A 33 -2.60 41.89 31.68
N PHE A 34 -3.08 41.76 32.93
CA PHE A 34 -2.20 41.81 34.09
C PHE A 34 -1.19 40.66 34.08
N CYS A 35 -1.64 39.42 33.83
CA CYS A 35 -0.74 38.27 33.72
C CYS A 35 0.33 38.47 32.63
N GLY A 36 -0.03 39.09 31.49
CA GLY A 36 0.89 39.40 30.40
C GLY A 36 1.92 40.50 30.72
N THR A 37 1.79 41.23 31.84
CA THR A 37 2.83 42.18 32.28
C THR A 37 4.06 41.51 32.88
N CYS A 38 3.96 40.24 33.25
CA CYS A 38 5.07 39.46 33.76
C CYS A 38 5.91 38.89 32.58
N HIS A 39 7.21 39.16 32.54
CA HIS A 39 8.07 38.75 31.41
C HIS A 39 8.02 37.23 31.12
N ILE A 40 7.88 36.40 32.15
CA ILE A 40 7.87 34.93 32.01
C ILE A 40 6.56 34.43 31.41
N MET A 41 5.48 35.21 31.56
CA MET A 41 4.16 34.88 31.06
C MET A 41 3.93 35.37 29.64
N GLU A 42 4.75 36.28 29.12
CA GLU A 42 4.57 36.85 27.78
C GLU A 42 4.44 35.80 26.65
N PRO A 43 5.28 34.76 26.53
CA PRO A 43 5.09 33.75 25.49
C PRO A 43 3.77 32.98 25.64
N TYR A 44 3.34 32.71 26.88
CA TYR A 44 2.08 32.02 27.17
C TYR A 44 0.86 32.91 26.90
N TYR A 45 0.96 34.20 27.20
CA TYR A 45 -0.08 35.19 26.90
C TYR A 45 -0.28 35.32 25.39
N ARG A 46 0.80 35.42 24.60
CA ARG A 46 0.72 35.45 23.13
C ARG A 46 0.09 34.18 22.56
N SER A 47 0.50 33.02 23.08
CA SER A 47 -0.07 31.72 22.73
C SER A 47 -1.57 31.60 23.06
N TRP A 48 -1.99 32.16 24.20
CA TRP A 48 -3.41 32.25 24.59
C TRP A 48 -4.22 33.14 23.63
N GLN A 49 -3.68 34.29 23.19
CA GLN A 49 -4.36 35.20 22.27
C GLN A 49 -4.74 34.53 20.93
N THR A 50 -3.94 33.57 20.48
CA THR A 50 -4.18 32.81 19.24
C THR A 50 -4.95 31.50 19.45
N SER A 51 -5.26 31.14 20.70
CA SER A 51 -5.96 29.89 21.02
C SER A 51 -7.48 30.00 20.93
N SER A 52 -8.16 28.85 20.94
CA SER A 52 -9.62 28.76 21.08
C SER A 52 -10.15 29.35 22.39
N HIS A 53 -9.28 29.54 23.40
CA HIS A 53 -9.63 30.06 24.72
C HIS A 53 -9.32 31.56 24.90
N ARG A 54 -8.97 32.29 23.84
CA ARG A 54 -8.62 33.73 23.90
C ARG A 54 -9.67 34.66 24.50
N ALA A 55 -10.90 34.19 24.67
CA ALA A 55 -11.99 34.94 25.30
C ALA A 55 -12.21 34.59 26.78
N VAL A 56 -11.45 33.61 27.31
CA VAL A 56 -11.54 33.13 28.69
C VAL A 56 -10.36 33.68 29.49
N ALA A 57 -10.62 34.24 30.67
CA ALA A 57 -9.56 34.77 31.51
C ALA A 57 -8.64 33.65 32.03
N CYS A 58 -7.34 33.89 32.15
CA CYS A 58 -6.38 32.87 32.58
C CYS A 58 -6.76 32.21 33.92
N VAL A 59 -7.29 33.00 34.86
CA VAL A 59 -7.68 32.50 36.18
C VAL A 59 -8.84 31.51 36.14
N GLU A 60 -9.69 31.52 35.12
CA GLU A 60 -10.85 30.62 35.04
C GLU A 60 -10.42 29.15 34.93
N CYS A 61 -9.25 28.91 34.35
CA CYS A 61 -8.63 27.59 34.22
C CYS A 61 -7.52 27.35 35.25
N HIS A 62 -6.71 28.37 35.57
CA HIS A 62 -5.55 28.23 36.47
C HIS A 62 -5.91 28.30 37.96
N ILE A 63 -7.11 28.75 38.31
CA ILE A 63 -7.64 28.76 39.68
C ILE A 63 -8.87 27.85 39.73
N PRO A 64 -8.80 26.71 40.42
CA PRO A 64 -9.95 25.83 40.62
C PRO A 64 -11.11 26.57 41.28
N PRO A 65 -12.37 26.18 41.02
CA PRO A 65 -13.51 26.78 41.68
C PRO A 65 -13.41 26.63 43.21
N GLY A 66 -13.89 27.65 43.93
CA GLY A 66 -13.92 27.68 45.39
C GLY A 66 -13.07 28.79 45.99
N ILE A 67 -13.61 29.43 47.03
CA ILE A 67 -12.97 30.59 47.67
C ILE A 67 -11.61 30.23 48.30
N THR A 68 -11.46 29.01 48.81
CA THR A 68 -10.20 28.48 49.37
C THR A 68 -9.12 28.37 48.31
N SER A 69 -9.47 27.80 47.15
CA SER A 69 -8.59 27.66 45.98
C SER A 69 -8.11 29.03 45.48
N GLU A 70 -9.00 30.02 45.46
CA GLU A 70 -8.67 31.38 45.05
C GLU A 70 -7.70 32.07 46.00
N PHE A 71 -7.92 31.98 47.32
CA PHE A 71 -6.98 32.50 48.31
C PHE A 71 -5.60 31.81 48.23
N GLN A 72 -5.59 30.48 48.12
CA GLN A 72 -4.35 29.71 48.02
C GLN A 72 -3.55 30.09 46.77
N LYS A 73 -4.19 30.14 45.60
CA LYS A 73 -3.51 30.49 44.34
C LYS A 73 -3.01 31.92 44.33
N LYS A 74 -3.72 32.86 44.95
CA LYS A 74 -3.25 34.24 45.10
C LYS A 74 -2.05 34.34 46.05
N TYR A 75 -2.02 33.54 47.12
CA TYR A 75 -0.85 33.44 48.00
C TYR A 75 0.37 32.82 47.28
N GLU A 76 0.17 31.77 46.49
CA GLU A 76 1.21 31.18 45.63
C GLU A 76 1.74 32.23 44.63
N ALA A 77 0.86 32.99 43.97
CA ALA A 77 1.24 34.05 43.04
C ALA A 77 2.04 35.17 43.72
N LEU A 78 1.71 35.52 44.97
CA LEU A 78 2.51 36.47 45.76
C LEU A 78 3.93 35.95 46.00
N SER A 79 4.09 34.64 46.26
CA SER A 79 5.41 34.03 46.40
C SER A 79 6.23 34.09 45.10
N MET A 80 5.57 34.00 43.93
CA MET A 80 6.23 34.15 42.63
C MET A 80 6.69 35.58 42.40
N LEU A 81 5.91 36.58 42.85
CA LEU A 81 6.33 37.98 42.82
C LEU A 81 7.56 38.22 43.71
N VAL A 82 7.61 37.62 44.90
CA VAL A 82 8.81 37.68 45.76
C VAL A 82 10.02 37.09 45.03
N LYS A 83 9.89 35.88 44.46
CA LYS A 83 10.97 35.22 43.69
C LYS A 83 11.42 36.05 42.48
N TYR A 84 10.49 36.73 41.83
CA TYR A 84 10.79 37.66 40.73
C TYR A 84 11.66 38.83 41.21
N VAL A 85 11.23 39.51 42.28
CA VAL A 85 11.96 40.66 42.84
C VAL A 85 13.34 40.25 43.36
N THR A 86 13.46 39.04 43.92
CA THR A 86 14.74 38.50 44.41
C THR A 86 15.57 37.81 43.33
N ALA A 87 15.13 37.81 42.07
CA ALA A 87 15.78 37.12 40.94
C ALA A 87 16.06 35.61 41.17
N THR A 88 15.21 34.94 41.96
CA THR A 88 15.32 33.51 42.33
C THR A 88 14.21 32.66 41.68
N TYR A 89 13.66 33.13 40.56
CA TYR A 89 12.60 32.47 39.83
C TYR A 89 13.15 31.38 38.88
N GLY A 90 12.38 30.30 38.69
CA GLY A 90 12.68 29.27 37.70
C GLY A 90 12.19 29.68 36.30
N THR A 91 12.81 29.14 35.25
CA THR A 91 12.50 29.48 33.85
C THR A 91 11.38 28.64 33.23
N ASN A 92 10.83 27.67 33.95
CA ASN A 92 9.83 26.73 33.45
C ASN A 92 8.56 26.77 34.32
N PRO A 93 7.63 27.73 34.08
CA PRO A 93 6.40 27.82 34.85
C PRO A 93 5.46 26.67 34.45
N TRP A 94 5.38 25.64 35.29
CA TRP A 94 4.37 24.60 35.19
C TRP A 94 3.24 24.86 36.16
N THR A 95 2.02 24.63 35.69
CA THR A 95 0.82 24.72 36.50
C THR A 95 -0.10 23.58 36.14
N GLU A 96 -0.56 22.91 37.18
CA GLU A 96 -1.59 21.90 37.07
C GLU A 96 -2.95 22.58 36.91
N ILE A 97 -3.78 22.05 36.02
CA ILE A 97 -5.13 22.53 35.76
C ILE A 97 -6.06 21.40 36.15
N GLU A 98 -6.93 21.68 37.12
CA GLU A 98 -7.92 20.73 37.62
C GLU A 98 -9.07 20.56 36.63
N ASP A 99 -9.59 19.33 36.50
CA ASP A 99 -10.64 18.98 35.54
C ASP A 99 -11.93 19.79 35.79
N GLU A 100 -12.23 20.09 37.05
CA GLU A 100 -13.35 20.93 37.47
C GLU A 100 -13.30 22.32 36.83
N SER A 101 -12.10 22.85 36.57
CA SER A 101 -11.92 24.15 35.92
C SER A 101 -12.31 24.09 34.45
N CYS A 102 -12.01 22.97 33.78
CA CYS A 102 -12.43 22.72 32.39
C CYS A 102 -13.95 22.52 32.30
N LEU A 103 -14.51 21.76 33.25
CA LEU A 103 -15.92 21.36 33.23
C LEU A 103 -16.91 22.50 33.48
N LYS A 104 -16.46 23.65 34.02
CA LYS A 104 -17.26 24.89 34.08
C LYS A 104 -17.88 25.28 32.73
N CYS A 105 -17.15 25.05 31.64
CA CYS A 105 -17.59 25.38 30.28
C CYS A 105 -17.75 24.15 29.38
N HIS A 106 -17.16 23.00 29.76
CA HIS A 106 -17.13 21.78 28.94
C HIS A 106 -17.96 20.60 29.47
N GLU A 107 -18.86 20.81 30.44
CA GLU A 107 -19.73 19.77 31.03
C GLU A 107 -20.41 18.83 30.00
N ARG A 108 -20.87 19.37 28.86
CA ARG A 108 -21.59 18.60 27.82
C ARG A 108 -20.69 17.64 27.05
N ARG A 109 -19.37 17.84 27.03
CA ARG A 109 -18.43 16.96 26.32
C ARG A 109 -18.33 15.58 26.98
N LEU A 110 -18.54 15.50 28.29
CA LEU A 110 -18.66 14.23 29.00
C LEU A 110 -19.99 13.50 28.74
N LEU A 111 -21.01 14.22 28.25
CA LEU A 111 -22.38 13.70 28.05
C LEU A 111 -22.63 13.22 26.62
N VAL A 112 -22.09 13.90 25.60
CA VAL A 112 -22.23 13.52 24.17
C VAL A 112 -21.07 12.61 23.72
N GLY A 113 -19.91 12.68 24.40
CA GLY A 113 -18.78 11.76 24.30
C GLY A 113 -17.96 11.89 23.02
N THR A 114 -18.62 11.82 21.86
CA THR A 114 -17.95 11.64 20.58
C THR A 114 -17.64 12.96 19.86
N GLU A 115 -16.37 13.15 19.48
CA GLU A 115 -15.85 14.30 18.74
C GLU A 115 -14.97 13.82 17.59
N LEU A 116 -14.94 14.57 16.49
CA LEU A 116 -14.03 14.28 15.38
C LEU A 116 -12.69 14.99 15.61
N PHE A 117 -11.63 14.21 15.81
CA PHE A 117 -10.26 14.72 15.85
C PHE A 117 -9.56 14.34 14.55
N GLN A 118 -9.42 15.31 13.65
CA GLN A 118 -9.00 15.09 12.26
C GLN A 118 -9.91 14.07 11.54
N ASN A 119 -9.39 12.86 11.27
CA ASN A 119 -10.15 11.77 10.65
C ASN A 119 -10.43 10.63 11.64
N VAL A 120 -10.24 10.87 12.95
CA VAL A 120 -10.44 9.89 14.02
C VAL A 120 -11.65 10.29 14.84
N LEU A 121 -12.60 9.36 14.98
CA LEU A 121 -13.75 9.53 15.86
C LEU A 121 -13.34 9.19 17.30
N PHE A 122 -13.30 10.19 18.18
CA PHE A 122 -12.83 10.05 19.55
C PHE A 122 -13.98 10.15 20.55
N ASP A 123 -14.10 9.20 21.48
CA ASP A 123 -15.10 9.23 22.56
C ASP A 123 -14.46 9.56 23.93
N HIS A 124 -14.72 10.76 24.45
CA HIS A 124 -14.28 11.25 25.76
C HIS A 124 -14.81 10.39 26.90
N ARG A 125 -16.04 9.89 26.82
CA ARG A 125 -16.65 9.08 27.89
C ARG A 125 -15.82 7.82 28.07
N VAL A 126 -15.55 7.09 26.98
CA VAL A 126 -14.74 5.88 27.03
C VAL A 126 -13.38 6.15 27.67
N HIS A 127 -12.73 7.29 27.39
CA HIS A 127 -11.38 7.58 27.89
C HIS A 127 -11.32 8.16 29.31
N LEU A 128 -12.35 8.90 29.76
CA LEU A 128 -12.31 9.65 31.02
C LEU A 128 -13.13 9.00 32.15
N THR A 129 -14.09 8.13 31.86
CA THR A 129 -14.94 7.53 32.93
C THR A 129 -14.36 6.27 33.55
N GLU A 130 -13.37 5.64 32.92
CA GLU A 130 -12.79 4.37 33.36
C GLU A 130 -11.27 4.47 33.47
N MET A 131 -10.69 3.63 34.33
CA MET A 131 -9.23 3.48 34.42
C MET A 131 -8.68 2.87 33.12
N LYS A 132 -7.74 3.57 32.48
CA LYS A 132 -7.07 3.09 31.26
C LYS A 132 -5.66 2.63 31.55
N ARG A 133 -5.43 1.33 31.39
CA ARG A 133 -4.15 0.68 31.73
C ARG A 133 -3.69 1.03 33.15
N GLY A 134 -4.62 1.02 34.12
CA GLY A 134 -4.36 1.36 35.53
C GLY A 134 -4.21 2.85 35.83
N LYS A 135 -4.64 3.75 34.94
CA LYS A 135 -4.47 5.21 35.09
C LYS A 135 -5.80 5.92 34.97
N LYS A 136 -6.02 6.94 35.79
CA LYS A 136 -7.14 7.87 35.60
C LYS A 136 -6.62 9.00 34.72
N LEU A 137 -7.20 9.13 33.52
CA LEU A 137 -6.85 10.23 32.62
C LEU A 137 -7.55 11.50 33.08
N ARG A 138 -6.87 12.63 32.88
CA ARG A 138 -7.39 13.99 33.11
C ARG A 138 -7.66 14.65 31.76
N CYS A 139 -8.44 15.73 31.73
CA CYS A 139 -8.69 16.49 30.49
C CYS A 139 -7.37 16.87 29.83
N THR A 140 -6.44 17.35 30.64
CA THR A 140 -5.14 17.81 30.19
C THR A 140 -4.13 16.72 29.93
N SER A 141 -4.43 15.44 30.21
CA SER A 141 -3.58 14.33 29.76
C SER A 141 -3.51 14.25 28.22
N CYS A 142 -4.53 14.77 27.54
CA CYS A 142 -4.56 14.93 26.09
C CYS A 142 -4.49 16.41 25.69
N HIS A 143 -5.22 17.28 26.38
CA HIS A 143 -5.23 18.73 26.18
C HIS A 143 -4.05 19.40 26.87
N SER A 144 -2.87 19.25 26.27
CA SER A 144 -1.59 19.64 26.85
C SER A 144 -1.01 20.90 26.20
N GLN A 145 0.02 21.48 26.82
CA GLN A 145 0.79 22.59 26.23
C GLN A 145 2.09 22.10 25.57
N ILE A 146 2.11 20.86 25.07
CA ILE A 146 3.28 20.24 24.43
C ILE A 146 3.71 21.03 23.18
N VAL A 147 2.75 21.56 22.42
CA VAL A 147 3.02 22.24 21.15
C VAL A 147 3.51 23.67 21.42
N GLN A 148 4.76 23.94 21.06
CA GLN A 148 5.34 25.27 21.20
C GLN A 148 4.49 26.31 20.46
N GLY A 149 4.06 27.34 21.18
CA GLY A 149 3.22 28.41 20.64
C GLY A 149 1.71 28.13 20.62
N SER A 150 1.24 26.99 21.16
CA SER A 150 -0.20 26.70 21.31
C SER A 150 -0.60 26.60 22.78
N HIS A 151 -1.66 27.31 23.16
CA HIS A 151 -2.19 27.28 24.52
C HIS A 151 -3.29 26.23 24.60
N ILE A 152 -2.91 25.04 25.07
CA ILE A 152 -3.72 23.83 25.19
C ILE A 152 -4.17 23.28 23.82
N ALA A 153 -3.55 22.19 23.40
CA ALA A 153 -3.87 21.48 22.17
C ALA A 153 -3.78 19.96 22.39
N VAL A 154 -4.46 19.20 21.54
CA VAL A 154 -4.33 17.74 21.50
C VAL A 154 -3.28 17.37 20.46
N THR A 155 -2.32 16.53 20.86
CA THR A 155 -1.30 15.98 19.96
C THR A 155 -1.57 14.51 19.70
N GLU A 156 -1.33 14.08 18.45
CA GLU A 156 -1.47 12.67 18.06
C GLU A 156 -0.51 11.75 18.82
N SER A 157 0.65 12.26 19.22
CA SER A 157 1.68 11.54 19.98
C SER A 157 1.11 10.90 21.25
N THR A 158 0.17 11.57 21.92
CA THR A 158 -0.47 11.05 23.15
C THR A 158 -1.30 9.81 22.85
N CYS A 159 -2.04 9.82 21.73
CA CYS A 159 -2.79 8.66 21.26
C CYS A 159 -1.83 7.50 20.98
N PHE A 160 -0.76 7.77 20.23
CA PHE A 160 0.20 6.75 19.81
C PHE A 160 0.92 6.10 20.99
N ILE A 161 1.35 6.87 21.98
CA ILE A 161 1.96 6.33 23.22
C ILE A 161 1.00 5.36 23.92
N CYS A 162 -0.27 5.72 24.07
CA CYS A 162 -1.21 4.85 24.79
C CYS A 162 -1.58 3.60 23.97
N HIS A 163 -1.87 3.80 22.68
CA HIS A 163 -2.47 2.78 21.82
C HIS A 163 -1.45 1.83 21.17
N PHE A 164 -0.20 2.26 20.93
CA PHE A 164 0.82 1.42 20.30
C PHE A 164 1.87 0.88 21.26
N LYS A 165 2.12 1.53 22.41
CA LYS A 165 3.14 1.06 23.35
C LYS A 165 2.79 -0.31 23.94
N ASP A 166 3.73 -1.24 23.81
CA ASP A 166 3.65 -2.63 24.24
C ASP A 166 2.49 -3.41 23.59
N GLN A 167 2.05 -2.96 22.41
CA GLN A 167 1.02 -3.64 21.62
C GLN A 167 1.60 -4.26 20.36
N LYS A 168 1.00 -5.37 19.94
CA LYS A 168 1.27 -5.95 18.61
C LYS A 168 0.56 -5.12 17.54
N PHE A 169 1.12 -5.15 16.33
CA PHE A 169 0.57 -4.42 15.18
C PHE A 169 -0.88 -4.84 14.92
N ASN A 170 -1.78 -3.87 14.80
CA ASN A 170 -3.21 -4.08 14.50
C ASN A 170 -3.94 -5.03 15.48
N GLU A 171 -3.50 -5.10 16.74
CA GLU A 171 -4.12 -5.91 17.80
C GLU A 171 -4.52 -5.04 19.01
N ALA A 172 -5.47 -5.52 19.82
CA ALA A 172 -5.91 -4.86 21.06
C ALA A 172 -6.14 -3.33 20.88
N SER A 173 -5.42 -2.47 21.61
CA SER A 173 -5.57 -1.01 21.51
C SER A 173 -4.90 -0.41 20.27
N ALA A 174 -4.05 -1.16 19.56
CA ALA A 174 -3.35 -0.77 18.35
C ALA A 174 -4.11 -1.14 17.06
N ARG A 175 -5.34 -1.67 17.17
CA ARG A 175 -6.19 -1.98 16.03
C ARG A 175 -6.44 -0.73 15.19
N CYS A 176 -6.13 -0.80 13.89
CA CYS A 176 -6.26 0.33 12.98
C CYS A 176 -7.70 0.86 12.94
N THR A 177 -8.68 -0.05 13.00
CA THR A 177 -10.12 0.27 12.94
C THR A 177 -10.68 0.93 14.19
N LEU A 178 -9.88 1.09 15.25
CA LEU A 178 -10.29 1.91 16.40
C LEU A 178 -10.19 3.40 16.10
N CYS A 179 -9.30 3.78 15.18
CA CYS A 179 -9.05 5.17 14.83
C CYS A 179 -9.41 5.49 13.36
N HIS A 180 -9.26 4.52 12.46
CA HIS A 180 -9.48 4.70 11.03
C HIS A 180 -10.70 3.92 10.54
N GLU A 181 -11.50 4.55 9.69
CA GLU A 181 -12.47 3.83 8.87
C GLU A 181 -11.79 3.30 7.60
N ILE A 182 -12.14 2.09 7.19
CA ILE A 182 -11.67 1.53 5.91
C ILE A 182 -12.39 2.28 4.79
N PRO A 183 -11.68 2.97 3.88
CA PRO A 183 -12.32 3.73 2.82
C PRO A 183 -13.11 2.81 1.88
N ASP A 184 -14.38 3.12 1.62
CA ASP A 184 -15.22 2.39 0.66
C ASP A 184 -15.12 3.01 -0.74
N LYS A 185 -13.89 3.21 -1.21
CA LYS A 185 -13.61 3.86 -2.50
C LYS A 185 -12.28 3.42 -3.10
N VAL A 186 -12.13 3.69 -4.39
CA VAL A 186 -10.84 3.61 -5.09
C VAL A 186 -9.93 4.72 -4.57
N MET A 187 -8.76 4.33 -4.11
CA MET A 187 -7.69 5.26 -3.76
C MET A 187 -6.55 5.09 -4.75
N THR A 188 -5.93 6.21 -5.14
CA THR A 188 -4.80 6.20 -6.07
C THR A 188 -3.55 6.67 -5.34
N ARG A 189 -2.46 5.90 -5.45
CA ARG A 189 -1.14 6.26 -4.94
C ARG A 189 -0.09 5.93 -5.99
N SER A 190 0.77 6.90 -6.34
CA SER A 190 1.85 6.72 -7.31
C SER A 190 1.42 6.04 -8.62
N ASN A 191 0.28 6.48 -9.19
CA ASN A 191 -0.35 5.95 -10.40
C ASN A 191 -0.99 4.54 -10.30
N LEU A 192 -1.01 3.95 -9.10
CA LEU A 192 -1.74 2.70 -8.85
C LEU A 192 -3.08 2.99 -8.17
N ALA A 193 -4.18 2.54 -8.79
CA ALA A 193 -5.52 2.63 -8.23
C ALA A 193 -5.89 1.31 -7.54
N PHE A 194 -6.27 1.36 -6.27
CA PHE A 194 -6.71 0.21 -5.49
C PHE A 194 -8.03 0.48 -4.77
N ASN A 195 -9.00 -0.42 -4.96
CA ASN A 195 -10.32 -0.31 -4.34
C ASN A 195 -10.28 -0.85 -2.91
N HIS A 196 -10.30 0.06 -1.92
CA HIS A 196 -10.22 -0.32 -0.51
C HIS A 196 -11.51 -1.02 -0.02
N ALA A 197 -12.62 -0.95 -0.76
CA ALA A 197 -13.80 -1.77 -0.52
C ALA A 197 -13.49 -3.28 -0.54
N GLU A 198 -12.53 -3.69 -1.38
CA GLU A 198 -12.12 -5.09 -1.50
C GLU A 198 -11.40 -5.61 -0.24
N VAL A 199 -10.72 -4.73 0.50
CA VAL A 199 -10.05 -5.08 1.78
C VAL A 199 -11.08 -5.66 2.74
N LYS A 200 -12.24 -5.00 2.86
CA LYS A 200 -13.34 -5.47 3.71
C LYS A 200 -13.97 -6.74 3.14
N LYS A 201 -14.21 -6.78 1.83
CA LYS A 201 -14.84 -7.92 1.14
C LYS A 201 -14.06 -9.22 1.29
N TYR A 202 -12.73 -9.16 1.20
CA TYR A 202 -11.86 -10.33 1.28
C TYR A 202 -11.18 -10.51 2.63
N ALA A 203 -11.52 -9.67 3.62
CA ALA A 203 -10.92 -9.67 4.96
C ALA A 203 -9.39 -9.62 4.92
N MET A 204 -8.84 -8.77 4.03
CA MET A 204 -7.40 -8.61 3.87
C MET A 204 -6.81 -7.99 5.15
N LYS A 205 -5.62 -8.45 5.54
CA LYS A 205 -4.95 -7.90 6.71
C LYS A 205 -4.22 -6.61 6.37
N CYS A 206 -4.30 -5.61 7.25
CA CYS A 206 -3.73 -4.28 7.02
C CYS A 206 -2.21 -4.32 6.83
N GLU A 207 -1.52 -5.19 7.58
CA GLU A 207 -0.07 -5.38 7.52
C GLU A 207 0.43 -5.92 6.17
N TRP A 208 -0.45 -6.47 5.34
CA TRP A 208 -0.07 -6.96 4.01
C TRP A 208 0.35 -5.82 3.08
N CYS A 209 -0.17 -4.61 3.28
CA CYS A 209 0.17 -3.43 2.47
C CYS A 209 0.73 -2.28 3.32
N HIS A 210 0.21 -2.05 4.53
CA HIS A 210 0.65 -0.96 5.41
C HIS A 210 1.81 -1.40 6.31
N ALA A 211 2.91 -1.81 5.70
CA ALA A 211 4.10 -2.23 6.42
C ALA A 211 4.81 -1.02 7.06
N SER A 212 5.20 -1.15 8.32
CA SER A 212 6.07 -0.18 9.02
C SER A 212 5.48 1.22 9.20
N VAL A 213 4.15 1.34 9.28
CA VAL A 213 3.45 2.62 9.55
C VAL A 213 3.59 3.12 10.98
N ILE A 214 4.13 2.30 11.89
CA ILE A 214 4.43 2.66 13.29
C ILE A 214 5.94 2.48 13.51
N ARG A 215 6.59 3.51 14.06
CA ARG A 215 8.02 3.51 14.40
C ARG A 215 8.25 4.07 15.80
N GLY A 216 9.16 3.45 16.54
CA GLY A 216 9.38 3.74 17.95
C GLY A 216 8.47 2.90 18.84
N ASP A 217 8.89 2.73 20.10
CA ASP A 217 8.27 1.87 21.11
C ASP A 217 7.87 2.66 22.38
N GLY A 218 8.08 3.97 22.35
CA GLY A 218 7.79 4.88 23.45
C GLY A 218 8.53 4.49 24.73
N ILE A 219 9.78 4.02 24.64
CA ILE A 219 10.58 3.75 25.84
C ILE A 219 10.75 5.00 26.70
N VAL A 220 10.88 4.78 28.00
CA VAL A 220 11.23 5.81 28.97
C VAL A 220 12.70 5.62 29.32
N LEU A 221 13.48 6.67 29.12
CA LEU A 221 14.90 6.71 29.47
C LEU A 221 15.05 7.23 30.91
N LYS A 222 15.86 6.57 31.73
CA LYS A 222 16.05 6.95 33.15
C LYS A 222 16.59 8.37 33.27
N GLU A 223 17.31 8.82 32.26
CA GLU A 223 17.89 10.15 32.15
C GLU A 223 16.83 11.26 32.23
N ARG A 224 15.60 10.99 31.73
CA ARG A 224 14.50 11.96 31.74
C ARG A 224 14.04 12.29 33.16
N CYS A 225 14.19 11.36 34.11
CA CYS A 225 13.82 11.55 35.51
C CYS A 225 14.64 12.67 36.17
N TYR A 226 15.90 12.83 35.77
CA TYR A 226 16.81 13.84 36.35
C TYR A 226 16.46 15.27 35.98
N THR A 227 15.53 15.48 35.03
CA THR A 227 15.01 16.81 34.70
C THR A 227 14.25 17.42 35.87
N CYS A 228 13.65 16.58 36.73
CA CYS A 228 12.83 17.02 37.85
C CYS A 228 13.26 16.41 39.20
N HIS A 229 13.78 15.19 39.22
CA HIS A 229 14.13 14.47 40.45
C HIS A 229 15.65 14.33 40.59
N ASN A 230 16.18 14.76 41.73
CA ASN A 230 17.58 14.54 42.12
C ASN A 230 17.73 13.60 43.34
N ASP A 231 16.61 13.10 43.88
CA ASP A 231 16.56 12.21 45.04
C ASP A 231 16.76 10.74 44.63
N PRO A 232 17.84 10.06 45.08
CA PRO A 232 18.10 8.67 44.77
C PRO A 232 16.99 7.70 45.20
N VAL A 233 16.28 7.98 46.30
CA VAL A 233 15.21 7.10 46.80
C VAL A 233 14.06 7.05 45.80
N ARG A 234 13.63 8.21 45.30
CA ARG A 234 12.60 8.31 44.24
C ARG A 234 13.05 7.68 42.93
N LEU A 235 14.32 7.84 42.58
CA LEU A 235 14.88 7.30 41.34
C LEU A 235 15.02 5.76 41.35
N ASN A 236 15.05 5.14 42.52
CA ASN A 236 15.05 3.67 42.66
C ASN A 236 13.67 3.05 42.35
N GLU A 237 12.59 3.83 42.43
CA GLU A 237 11.23 3.41 42.04
C GLU A 237 11.01 3.42 40.51
N PHE A 238 12.04 3.64 39.70
CA PHE A 238 11.94 3.73 38.24
C PHE A 238 11.24 2.51 37.59
N ASN A 239 11.42 1.32 38.16
CA ASN A 239 10.79 0.10 37.64
C ASN A 239 9.34 -0.09 38.11
N ASN A 240 8.84 0.73 39.02
CA ASN A 240 7.48 0.67 39.55
C ASN A 240 6.52 1.47 38.66
N ILE A 241 6.17 0.89 37.51
CA ILE A 241 5.39 1.55 36.45
C ILE A 241 4.03 2.07 36.95
N GLU A 242 3.36 1.31 37.83
CA GLU A 242 2.06 1.70 38.38
C GLU A 242 2.20 2.95 39.25
N ARG A 243 3.15 2.94 40.19
CA ARG A 243 3.39 4.08 41.07
C ARG A 243 3.82 5.31 40.28
N LEU A 244 4.68 5.14 39.26
CA LEU A 244 5.11 6.24 38.41
C LEU A 244 3.93 6.92 37.73
N HIS A 245 3.03 6.17 37.11
CA HIS A 245 1.88 6.77 36.44
C HIS A 245 0.84 7.30 37.42
N GLN A 246 0.66 6.69 38.59
CA GLN A 246 -0.21 7.24 39.62
C GLN A 246 0.27 8.62 40.05
N ALA A 247 1.54 8.74 40.46
CA ALA A 247 2.10 10.01 40.92
C ALA A 247 2.12 11.05 39.80
N HIS A 248 2.58 10.67 38.62
CA HIS A 248 2.87 11.65 37.58
C HIS A 248 1.67 11.91 36.68
N VAL A 249 0.86 10.92 36.29
CA VAL A 249 -0.27 11.12 35.35
C VAL A 249 -1.58 11.39 36.09
N THR A 250 -1.91 10.54 37.08
CA THR A 250 -3.19 10.63 37.79
C THR A 250 -3.21 11.78 38.81
N GLU A 251 -2.16 11.93 39.61
CA GLU A 251 -2.10 12.87 40.75
C GLU A 251 -1.55 14.26 40.39
N HIS A 252 -0.57 14.35 39.47
CA HIS A 252 0.18 15.60 39.20
C HIS A 252 0.26 16.02 37.72
N LYS A 253 -0.45 15.32 36.83
CA LYS A 253 -0.66 15.75 35.44
C LYS A 253 0.63 16.09 34.65
N VAL A 254 1.60 15.18 34.68
CA VAL A 254 2.79 15.18 33.83
C VAL A 254 2.44 14.57 32.47
N GLU A 255 2.76 15.32 31.41
CA GLU A 255 2.47 14.92 30.04
C GLU A 255 3.29 13.70 29.60
N CYS A 256 2.68 12.80 28.84
CA CYS A 256 3.26 11.49 28.55
C CYS A 256 4.63 11.60 27.87
N ASN A 257 4.80 12.55 26.95
CA ASN A 257 6.02 12.75 26.17
C ASN A 257 7.18 13.40 26.96
N GLN A 258 6.94 13.86 28.19
CA GLN A 258 8.02 14.27 29.10
C GLN A 258 8.84 13.05 29.53
N CYS A 259 8.20 11.87 29.58
CA CYS A 259 8.85 10.61 29.94
C CYS A 259 9.05 9.69 28.73
N HIS A 260 8.02 9.52 27.90
CA HIS A 260 8.05 8.60 26.76
C HIS A 260 8.71 9.24 25.54
N LEU A 261 9.58 8.50 24.87
CA LEU A 261 10.02 8.85 23.52
C LEU A 261 8.82 8.85 22.55
N GLU A 262 8.90 9.66 21.50
CA GLU A 262 7.83 9.76 20.52
C GLU A 262 7.67 8.46 19.72
N ILE A 263 6.41 8.03 19.54
CA ILE A 263 6.03 7.01 18.58
C ILE A 263 5.54 7.73 17.32
N ILE A 264 6.16 7.45 16.19
CA ILE A 264 5.80 8.05 14.91
C ILE A 264 4.83 7.11 14.19
N HIS A 265 3.65 7.63 13.85
CA HIS A 265 2.68 6.91 13.02
C HIS A 265 2.43 7.67 11.71
N LYS A 266 3.06 7.22 10.63
CA LYS A 266 2.93 7.85 9.30
C LYS A 266 3.20 6.85 8.18
N SER A 267 2.46 6.96 7.09
CA SER A 267 2.74 6.27 5.82
C SER A 267 3.84 7.04 5.09
N ASP A 268 5.09 6.57 5.13
CA ASP A 268 6.20 7.26 4.46
C ASP A 268 6.18 6.93 2.94
N GLU A 269 6.22 7.94 2.08
CA GLU A 269 6.28 7.77 0.61
C GLU A 269 7.63 7.24 0.11
N ARG A 270 8.70 7.41 0.88
CA ARG A 270 10.08 7.18 0.39
C ARG A 270 10.71 5.86 0.85
N LEU A 271 10.19 5.24 1.91
CA LEU A 271 10.76 4.03 2.50
C LEU A 271 10.26 2.71 1.88
N GLU A 272 9.27 2.76 1.00
CA GLU A 272 8.93 1.60 0.16
C GLU A 272 9.89 1.46 -1.04
N LEU A 273 10.50 2.57 -1.50
CA LEU A 273 11.52 2.60 -2.56
C LEU A 273 12.96 2.37 -2.05
N ALA A 274 13.23 2.75 -0.79
CA ALA A 274 14.49 2.47 -0.12
C ALA A 274 14.26 1.31 0.84
N ALA A 275 14.63 0.09 0.38
CA ALA A 275 14.81 -1.17 1.11
C ALA A 275 14.16 -1.26 2.51
N PRO A 276 13.37 -2.31 2.81
CA PRO A 276 12.85 -2.57 4.16
C PRO A 276 13.95 -2.37 5.21
N PRO A 277 13.63 -1.89 6.43
CA PRO A 277 14.61 -1.63 7.48
C PRO A 277 15.61 -2.77 7.51
N CYS A 278 16.91 -2.49 7.43
CA CYS A 278 17.96 -3.45 7.05
C CYS A 278 17.80 -4.84 7.71
N ALA A 279 17.34 -4.87 8.97
CA ALA A 279 16.99 -6.06 9.73
C ALA A 279 15.94 -7.02 9.09
N LYS A 280 14.97 -6.51 8.32
CA LYS A 280 13.98 -7.33 7.59
C LYS A 280 14.54 -7.95 6.31
N CYS A 281 15.67 -7.48 5.80
CA CYS A 281 16.31 -8.00 4.58
C CYS A 281 17.62 -8.76 4.83
N HIS A 282 18.14 -8.81 6.07
CA HIS A 282 19.27 -9.67 6.45
C HIS A 282 18.85 -11.15 6.57
N PHE A 283 18.30 -11.69 5.49
CA PHE A 283 18.28 -13.13 5.28
C PHE A 283 19.57 -13.47 4.51
N GLU A 284 20.48 -14.22 5.13
CA GLU A 284 21.67 -14.77 4.46
C GLU A 284 21.35 -15.71 3.28
N SER A 285 20.07 -15.87 2.89
CA SER A 285 19.58 -16.85 1.91
C SER A 285 18.61 -16.34 0.84
N HIS A 286 18.22 -15.04 0.80
CA HIS A 286 17.11 -14.57 -0.05
C HIS A 286 17.39 -13.30 -0.89
N SER A 287 18.57 -13.16 -1.50
CA SER A 287 18.82 -12.06 -2.44
C SER A 287 17.95 -12.16 -3.70
N TYR A 288 17.84 -13.35 -4.30
CA TYR A 288 17.17 -13.51 -5.60
C TYR A 288 15.66 -13.26 -5.56
N GLN A 289 14.94 -13.73 -4.53
CA GLN A 289 13.49 -13.51 -4.43
C GLN A 289 13.18 -12.02 -4.27
N ARG A 290 13.93 -11.33 -3.40
CA ARG A 290 13.84 -9.88 -3.21
C ARG A 290 14.16 -9.14 -4.50
N ASP A 291 15.32 -9.42 -5.10
CA ASP A 291 15.78 -8.70 -6.29
C ASP A 291 14.83 -8.92 -7.47
N LEU A 292 14.24 -10.12 -7.56
CA LEU A 292 13.22 -10.42 -8.56
C LEU A 292 11.92 -9.67 -8.26
N TYR A 293 11.45 -9.66 -7.01
CA TYR A 293 10.24 -8.95 -6.58
C TYR A 293 10.31 -7.43 -6.80
N VAL A 294 11.47 -6.84 -6.47
CA VAL A 294 11.82 -5.44 -6.71
C VAL A 294 12.16 -5.18 -8.18
N GLY A 295 12.46 -6.21 -8.95
CA GLY A 295 12.68 -6.13 -10.39
C GLY A 295 14.01 -5.48 -10.78
N ILE A 296 15.09 -5.82 -10.07
CA ILE A 296 16.44 -5.27 -10.28
C ILE A 296 17.44 -6.39 -10.61
N ALA A 297 18.73 -6.06 -10.76
CA ALA A 297 19.85 -7.01 -10.91
C ALA A 297 19.84 -7.89 -12.19
N GLY A 298 18.95 -7.64 -13.15
CA GLY A 298 18.93 -8.32 -14.45
C GLY A 298 20.04 -7.81 -15.36
N LYS A 299 20.59 -8.70 -16.18
CA LYS A 299 21.60 -8.40 -17.20
C LYS A 299 20.93 -8.11 -18.52
N GLU A 300 21.24 -6.96 -19.13
CA GLU A 300 20.62 -6.46 -20.36
C GLU A 300 19.08 -6.35 -20.30
N VAL A 301 18.51 -6.28 -19.09
CA VAL A 301 17.07 -6.10 -18.86
C VAL A 301 16.85 -4.85 -18.00
N HIS A 302 15.94 -3.99 -18.45
CA HIS A 302 15.58 -2.78 -17.72
C HIS A 302 14.90 -3.12 -16.40
N PRO A 303 15.24 -2.43 -15.29
CA PRO A 303 14.57 -2.63 -14.02
C PRO A 303 13.04 -2.46 -14.14
N ARG A 304 12.30 -3.42 -13.60
CA ARG A 304 10.84 -3.46 -13.66
C ARG A 304 10.27 -4.07 -12.37
N PRO A 305 10.00 -3.26 -11.34
CA PRO A 305 9.42 -3.76 -10.11
C PRO A 305 8.05 -4.37 -10.34
N SER A 306 7.70 -5.38 -9.52
CA SER A 306 6.37 -5.98 -9.65
C SER A 306 5.28 -4.98 -9.28
N ILE A 307 4.10 -5.12 -9.89
CA ILE A 307 2.94 -4.29 -9.54
C ILE A 307 2.54 -4.43 -8.06
N MET A 308 2.78 -5.62 -7.48
CA MET A 308 2.54 -5.90 -6.07
C MET A 308 3.53 -5.16 -5.17
N TYR A 309 4.81 -5.09 -5.57
CA TYR A 309 5.81 -4.28 -4.88
C TYR A 309 5.45 -2.79 -4.92
N HIS A 310 5.03 -2.28 -6.09
CA HIS A 310 4.53 -0.89 -6.22
C HIS A 310 3.28 -0.63 -5.38
N ALA A 311 2.46 -1.64 -5.13
CA ALA A 311 1.28 -1.58 -4.27
C ALA A 311 1.62 -1.62 -2.76
N GLY A 312 2.90 -1.79 -2.39
CA GLY A 312 3.33 -1.91 -1.01
C GLY A 312 3.10 -3.31 -0.41
N VAL A 313 2.78 -4.32 -1.24
CA VAL A 313 2.52 -5.68 -0.75
C VAL A 313 3.81 -6.27 -0.18
N GLY A 314 3.79 -6.59 1.12
CA GLY A 314 4.88 -7.27 1.81
C GLY A 314 4.91 -8.78 1.52
N CYS A 315 6.03 -9.43 1.86
CA CYS A 315 6.20 -10.88 1.68
C CYS A 315 5.09 -11.67 2.40
N GLU A 316 4.70 -11.20 3.59
CA GLU A 316 3.66 -11.77 4.46
C GLU A 316 2.25 -11.68 3.84
N GLY A 317 2.06 -10.80 2.85
CA GLY A 317 0.84 -10.72 2.05
C GLY A 317 0.63 -11.95 1.17
N CYS A 318 1.71 -12.67 0.82
CA CYS A 318 1.62 -13.94 0.09
C CYS A 318 1.99 -15.15 0.96
N HIS A 319 2.97 -14.99 1.85
CA HIS A 319 3.52 -16.04 2.70
C HIS A 319 2.87 -16.05 4.08
N PHE A 320 1.64 -16.57 4.14
CA PHE A 320 0.89 -16.72 5.39
C PHE A 320 0.33 -18.13 5.60
N LEU A 321 0.55 -19.05 4.66
CA LEU A 321 0.04 -20.42 4.76
C LEU A 321 0.94 -21.29 5.64
N PRO A 322 0.38 -22.29 6.33
CA PRO A 322 1.16 -23.20 7.17
C PRO A 322 2.32 -23.84 6.42
N SER A 323 3.50 -23.82 7.04
CA SER A 323 4.72 -24.47 6.55
C SER A 323 5.15 -25.62 7.47
N LYS A 324 6.07 -26.46 7.00
CA LYS A 324 6.65 -27.54 7.81
C LYS A 324 7.39 -26.93 9.01
N LYS A 325 7.37 -27.61 10.17
CA LYS A 325 8.16 -27.22 11.36
C LYS A 325 9.63 -27.01 10.95
N GLY A 326 10.17 -25.83 11.26
CA GLY A 326 11.56 -25.45 10.95
C GLY A 326 11.77 -24.76 9.60
N ALA A 327 10.73 -24.51 8.80
CA ALA A 327 10.86 -23.71 7.59
C ALA A 327 11.13 -22.22 7.94
N ALA A 328 12.11 -21.62 7.28
CA ALA A 328 12.48 -20.21 7.49
C ALA A 328 11.41 -19.21 7.01
N VAL A 329 10.54 -19.64 6.09
CA VAL A 329 9.46 -18.81 5.51
C VAL A 329 8.16 -19.63 5.49
N ALA A 330 7.04 -18.95 5.70
CA ALA A 330 5.70 -19.54 5.53
C ALA A 330 5.45 -19.93 4.07
N ASN A 331 4.47 -20.80 3.82
CA ASN A 331 4.15 -21.22 2.46
C ASN A 331 3.28 -20.18 1.72
N ALA A 332 3.33 -20.23 0.39
CA ALA A 332 2.47 -19.46 -0.51
C ALA A 332 2.01 -20.35 -1.69
N ASN A 333 0.78 -20.16 -2.15
CA ASN A 333 0.23 -20.86 -3.32
C ASN A 333 -0.92 -20.04 -3.95
N GLU A 334 -1.77 -20.64 -4.79
CA GLU A 334 -2.90 -19.95 -5.42
C GLU A 334 -3.86 -19.29 -4.43
N ILE A 335 -3.98 -19.83 -3.21
CA ILE A 335 -4.83 -19.29 -2.15
C ILE A 335 -4.31 -17.92 -1.72
N SER A 336 -2.99 -17.72 -1.71
CA SER A 336 -2.36 -16.44 -1.41
C SER A 336 -2.84 -15.34 -2.35
N CYS A 337 -2.94 -15.62 -3.65
CA CYS A 337 -3.45 -14.66 -4.63
C CYS A 337 -4.96 -14.44 -4.47
N MET A 338 -5.71 -15.51 -4.20
CA MET A 338 -7.17 -15.47 -4.03
C MET A 338 -7.60 -14.72 -2.75
N ALA A 339 -6.73 -14.61 -1.75
CA ALA A 339 -6.98 -13.83 -0.55
C ALA A 339 -7.15 -12.33 -0.82
N CYS A 340 -6.58 -11.84 -1.93
CA CYS A 340 -6.75 -10.45 -2.35
C CYS A 340 -7.71 -10.30 -3.55
N HIS A 341 -7.68 -11.23 -4.50
CA HIS A 341 -8.41 -11.09 -5.78
C HIS A 341 -9.65 -11.98 -5.92
N GLY A 342 -9.94 -12.83 -4.92
CA GLY A 342 -11.02 -13.81 -4.98
C GLY A 342 -10.74 -15.01 -5.91
N ALA A 343 -11.72 -15.92 -5.99
CA ALA A 343 -11.55 -17.22 -6.65
C ALA A 343 -11.31 -17.17 -8.17
N SER A 344 -11.77 -16.11 -8.85
CA SER A 344 -11.53 -15.90 -10.29
C SER A 344 -10.04 -15.83 -10.62
N PHE A 345 -9.22 -15.35 -9.69
CA PHE A 345 -7.78 -15.17 -9.91
C PHE A 345 -6.99 -16.48 -9.99
N ARG A 346 -7.58 -17.60 -9.50
CA ARG A 346 -6.95 -18.92 -9.57
C ARG A 346 -6.49 -19.26 -11.00
N LYS A 347 -7.30 -18.93 -12.01
CA LYS A 347 -6.98 -19.19 -13.42
C LYS A 347 -5.76 -18.39 -13.90
N ILE A 348 -5.65 -17.13 -13.47
CA ILE A 348 -4.51 -16.25 -13.79
C ILE A 348 -3.24 -16.83 -13.18
N TYR A 349 -3.26 -17.19 -11.89
CA TYR A 349 -2.11 -17.81 -11.22
C TYR A 349 -1.58 -19.05 -11.96
N PHE A 350 -2.46 -19.99 -12.34
CA PHE A 350 -2.01 -21.18 -13.08
C PHE A 350 -1.54 -20.86 -14.50
N THR A 351 -2.11 -19.84 -15.15
CA THR A 351 -1.65 -19.39 -16.46
C THR A 351 -0.21 -18.86 -16.38
N TRP A 352 0.06 -17.99 -15.41
CA TRP A 352 1.41 -17.49 -15.13
C TRP A 352 2.39 -18.62 -14.79
N LYS A 353 2.02 -19.48 -13.85
CA LYS A 353 2.87 -20.59 -13.40
C LYS A 353 3.26 -21.50 -14.56
N ASN A 354 2.28 -21.96 -15.34
CA ASN A 354 2.52 -22.86 -16.46
C ASN A 354 3.32 -22.17 -17.56
N TYR A 355 3.01 -20.91 -17.87
CA TYR A 355 3.75 -20.14 -18.87
C TYR A 355 5.23 -19.99 -18.51
N LEU A 356 5.52 -19.56 -17.28
CA LEU A 356 6.91 -19.36 -16.82
C LEU A 356 7.66 -20.69 -16.72
N GLN A 357 7.01 -21.77 -16.28
CA GLN A 357 7.61 -23.11 -16.27
C GLN A 357 8.01 -23.55 -17.67
N ASP A 358 7.11 -23.40 -18.65
CA ASP A 358 7.38 -23.76 -20.04
C ASP A 358 8.48 -22.90 -20.66
N LEU A 359 8.47 -21.58 -20.41
CA LEU A 359 9.48 -20.66 -20.94
C LEU A 359 10.85 -20.95 -20.31
N MET A 360 10.90 -21.21 -19.01
CA MET A 360 12.13 -21.56 -18.30
C MET A 360 12.70 -22.87 -18.85
N ALA A 361 11.88 -23.92 -19.03
CA ALA A 361 12.34 -25.20 -19.57
C ALA A 361 12.91 -25.06 -21.00
N GLN A 362 12.26 -24.25 -21.84
CA GLN A 362 12.76 -23.96 -23.19
C GLN A 362 14.08 -23.16 -23.15
N THR A 363 14.17 -22.17 -22.26
CA THR A 363 15.37 -21.35 -22.07
C THR A 363 16.54 -22.20 -21.56
N GLU A 364 16.32 -23.06 -20.57
CA GLU A 364 17.33 -23.99 -20.05
C GLU A 364 17.84 -24.93 -21.14
N LYS A 365 16.94 -25.41 -22.02
CA LYS A 365 17.33 -26.25 -23.17
C LYS A 365 18.22 -25.50 -24.15
N VAL A 366 17.89 -24.25 -24.48
CA VAL A 366 18.70 -23.41 -25.37
C VAL A 366 20.07 -23.12 -24.75
N TYR A 367 20.10 -22.70 -23.49
CA TYR A 367 21.32 -22.42 -22.74
C TYR A 367 22.22 -23.66 -22.65
N THR A 368 21.66 -24.81 -22.27
CA THR A 368 22.43 -26.07 -22.15
C THR A 368 23.00 -26.53 -23.49
N ALA A 369 22.25 -26.37 -24.58
CA ALA A 369 22.72 -26.70 -25.92
C ALA A 369 23.85 -25.77 -26.42
N ALA A 370 23.96 -24.57 -25.87
CA ALA A 370 25.03 -23.62 -26.18
C ALA A 370 26.31 -23.89 -25.37
N LEU A 371 26.22 -24.48 -24.17
CA LEU A 371 27.39 -24.78 -23.31
C LEU A 371 28.42 -25.70 -23.96
N SER A 372 28.03 -26.51 -24.95
CA SER A 372 28.97 -27.36 -25.71
C SER A 372 29.56 -26.66 -26.94
N LYS A 373 29.05 -25.48 -27.30
CA LYS A 373 29.40 -24.75 -28.53
C LYS A 373 30.10 -23.43 -28.27
N VAL A 374 29.95 -22.87 -27.07
CA VAL A 374 30.47 -21.57 -26.66
C VAL A 374 31.21 -21.74 -25.34
N ASN A 375 32.32 -21.02 -25.17
CA ASN A 375 33.07 -21.01 -23.92
C ASN A 375 32.21 -20.43 -22.78
N ARG A 376 32.22 -21.08 -21.60
CA ARG A 376 31.52 -20.59 -20.40
C ARG A 376 32.04 -19.24 -19.88
N ASN A 377 33.27 -18.88 -20.23
CA ASN A 377 33.85 -17.58 -19.89
C ASN A 377 33.43 -16.46 -20.85
N ASN A 378 32.65 -16.76 -21.89
CA ASN A 378 32.05 -15.74 -22.73
C ASN A 378 31.11 -14.86 -21.89
N GLU A 379 31.23 -13.54 -22.03
CA GLU A 379 30.48 -12.55 -21.25
C GLU A 379 28.96 -12.75 -21.37
N TYR A 380 28.44 -12.94 -22.58
CA TYR A 380 27.00 -13.18 -22.79
C TYR A 380 26.52 -14.49 -22.16
N MET A 381 27.37 -15.53 -22.13
CA MET A 381 27.03 -16.78 -21.43
C MET A 381 26.99 -16.59 -19.91
N GLN A 382 27.87 -15.77 -19.34
CA GLN A 382 27.84 -15.45 -17.90
C GLN A 382 26.61 -14.62 -17.53
N GLU A 383 26.23 -13.66 -18.36
CA GLU A 383 25.03 -12.85 -18.17
C GLU A 383 23.74 -13.68 -18.31
N ALA A 384 23.68 -14.54 -19.32
CA ALA A 384 22.60 -15.51 -19.51
C ALA A 384 22.45 -16.43 -18.29
N ASP A 385 23.58 -16.93 -17.75
CA ASP A 385 23.59 -17.75 -16.54
C ASP A 385 23.06 -17.00 -15.32
N ALA A 386 23.45 -15.73 -15.15
CA ALA A 386 22.99 -14.88 -14.06
C ALA A 386 21.47 -14.66 -14.12
N ASN A 387 20.93 -14.30 -15.29
CA ASN A 387 19.49 -14.12 -15.50
C ASN A 387 18.72 -15.42 -15.26
N LEU A 388 19.19 -16.55 -15.79
CA LEU A 388 18.55 -17.85 -15.60
C LEU A 388 18.55 -18.29 -14.13
N LYS A 389 19.66 -18.10 -13.42
CA LYS A 389 19.76 -18.36 -11.97
C LYS A 389 18.81 -17.47 -11.18
N MET A 390 18.71 -16.19 -11.54
CA MET A 390 17.82 -15.25 -10.88
C MET A 390 16.36 -15.71 -10.94
N VAL A 391 15.86 -16.10 -12.11
CA VAL A 391 14.47 -16.57 -12.26
C VAL A 391 14.24 -17.91 -11.55
N LYS A 392 15.22 -18.82 -11.63
CA LYS A 392 15.11 -20.15 -11.03
C LYS A 392 15.13 -20.11 -9.50
N GLN A 393 16.07 -19.38 -8.91
CA GLN A 393 16.20 -19.25 -7.45
C GLN A 393 15.22 -18.25 -6.87
N GLY A 394 14.96 -17.16 -7.61
CA GLY A 394 13.99 -16.14 -7.24
C GLY A 394 12.54 -16.60 -7.38
N ILE A 395 12.27 -17.74 -8.04
CA ILE A 395 10.93 -18.26 -8.34
C ILE A 395 10.10 -17.23 -9.12
N GLY A 396 9.99 -17.44 -10.44
CA GLY A 396 9.44 -16.46 -11.38
C GLY A 396 8.09 -15.81 -11.04
N ILE A 397 7.28 -16.42 -10.15
CA ILE A 397 6.00 -15.86 -9.72
C ILE A 397 6.13 -14.58 -8.89
N HIS A 398 7.28 -14.32 -8.25
CA HIS A 398 7.48 -13.06 -7.51
C HIS A 398 7.45 -11.85 -8.43
N ASN A 399 7.86 -11.99 -9.70
CA ASN A 399 7.69 -10.93 -10.69
C ASN A 399 7.56 -11.55 -12.08
N VAL A 400 6.31 -11.74 -12.47
CA VAL A 400 5.94 -12.55 -13.64
C VAL A 400 6.40 -11.91 -14.95
N GLU A 401 6.24 -10.59 -15.08
CA GLU A 401 6.68 -9.82 -16.25
C GLU A 401 8.20 -9.81 -16.36
N TYR A 402 8.88 -9.40 -15.29
CA TYR A 402 10.34 -9.31 -15.28
C TYR A 402 11.00 -10.68 -15.47
N SER A 403 10.41 -11.74 -14.92
CA SER A 403 10.89 -13.12 -15.16
C SER A 403 10.78 -13.52 -16.62
N SER A 404 9.71 -13.11 -17.31
CA SER A 404 9.57 -13.33 -18.75
C SER A 404 10.63 -12.58 -19.53
N ASP A 405 10.86 -11.31 -19.20
CA ASP A 405 11.90 -10.49 -19.84
C ASP A 405 13.30 -11.08 -19.65
N LEU A 406 13.64 -11.49 -18.42
CA LEU A 406 14.91 -12.15 -18.10
C LEU A 406 15.12 -13.43 -18.90
N LEU A 407 14.10 -14.29 -19.01
CA LEU A 407 14.19 -15.54 -19.78
C LEU A 407 14.30 -15.27 -21.29
N ASN A 408 13.56 -14.29 -21.80
CA ASN A 408 13.64 -13.89 -23.20
C ASN A 408 15.02 -13.31 -23.53
N GLU A 409 15.56 -12.43 -22.69
CA GLU A 409 16.89 -11.85 -22.89
C GLU A 409 17.99 -12.90 -22.72
N THR A 410 17.81 -13.89 -21.83
CA THR A 410 18.71 -15.05 -21.74
C THR A 410 18.85 -15.77 -23.09
N ILE A 411 17.76 -15.93 -23.84
CA ILE A 411 17.79 -16.55 -25.18
C ILE A 411 18.55 -15.64 -26.17
N GLU A 412 18.32 -14.33 -26.13
CA GLU A 412 19.03 -13.37 -26.98
C GLU A 412 20.53 -13.33 -26.69
N LEU A 413 20.93 -13.32 -25.42
CA LEU A 413 22.32 -13.40 -24.97
C LEU A 413 23.00 -14.68 -25.46
N VAL A 414 22.33 -15.83 -25.33
CA VAL A 414 22.85 -17.11 -25.87
C VAL A 414 23.00 -17.04 -27.40
N ASN A 415 22.05 -16.42 -28.11
CA ASN A 415 22.14 -16.25 -29.56
C ASN A 415 23.29 -15.31 -29.97
N LYS A 416 23.53 -14.22 -29.23
CA LYS A 416 24.70 -13.33 -29.42
C LYS A 416 26.01 -14.10 -29.21
N ALA A 417 26.08 -14.95 -28.18
CA ALA A 417 27.25 -15.77 -27.89
C ALA A 417 27.53 -16.81 -28.99
N LEU A 418 26.48 -17.46 -29.50
CA LEU A 418 26.59 -18.40 -30.62
C LEU A 418 27.05 -17.70 -31.91
N GLU A 419 26.53 -16.50 -32.18
CA GLU A 419 26.91 -15.70 -33.35
C GLU A 419 28.37 -15.26 -33.30
N GLN A 420 28.89 -14.85 -32.14
CA GLN A 420 30.31 -14.53 -31.95
C GLN A 420 31.23 -15.70 -32.30
N GLU A 421 30.80 -16.93 -32.03
CA GLU A 421 31.53 -18.16 -32.34
C GLU A 421 31.25 -18.71 -33.76
N GLY A 422 30.55 -17.92 -34.60
CA GLY A 422 30.17 -18.32 -35.96
C GLY A 422 29.21 -19.51 -36.01
N LYS A 423 28.42 -19.74 -34.94
CA LYS A 423 27.47 -20.85 -34.84
C LYS A 423 26.05 -20.41 -35.19
N GLN A 424 25.23 -21.37 -35.62
CA GLN A 424 23.83 -21.13 -35.90
C GLN A 424 23.07 -20.80 -34.59
N LYS A 425 22.28 -19.73 -34.63
CA LYS A 425 21.37 -19.31 -33.55
C LYS A 425 20.32 -20.38 -33.25
N SER A 426 19.78 -20.34 -32.03
CA SER A 426 18.64 -21.18 -31.66
C SER A 426 17.43 -20.87 -32.55
N PRO A 427 16.68 -21.90 -33.01
CA PRO A 427 15.42 -21.67 -33.73
C PRO A 427 14.30 -21.16 -32.83
N LEU A 428 14.51 -21.13 -31.50
CA LEU A 428 13.52 -20.64 -30.55
C LEU A 428 13.45 -19.11 -30.64
N ASN A 429 12.28 -18.60 -31.03
CA ASN A 429 11.96 -17.18 -30.98
C ASN A 429 10.89 -16.95 -29.91
N PRO A 430 11.19 -16.27 -28.79
CA PRO A 430 10.21 -16.01 -27.76
C PRO A 430 9.10 -15.07 -28.26
N GLU A 431 7.85 -15.51 -28.14
CA GLU A 431 6.68 -14.71 -28.55
C GLU A 431 6.47 -13.54 -27.57
N LYS A 432 6.92 -12.34 -27.96
CA LYS A 432 6.66 -11.07 -27.26
C LYS A 432 5.40 -10.41 -27.82
N ILE A 433 4.61 -9.73 -26.98
CA ILE A 433 3.52 -8.87 -27.49
C ILE A 433 4.16 -7.75 -28.34
N PRO A 434 3.65 -7.47 -29.54
CA PRO A 434 4.26 -6.52 -30.46
C PRO A 434 4.02 -5.04 -30.11
N TYR A 435 3.35 -4.74 -28.99
CA TYR A 435 2.99 -3.40 -28.54
C TYR A 435 2.89 -3.34 -27.01
N ASP A 436 3.02 -2.15 -26.43
CA ASP A 436 2.85 -1.95 -24.99
C ASP A 436 1.36 -1.98 -24.62
N VAL A 437 1.00 -2.81 -23.63
CA VAL A 437 -0.38 -2.94 -23.16
C VAL A 437 -0.42 -3.31 -21.67
N PRO A 438 -1.08 -2.52 -20.82
CA PRO A 438 -1.17 -2.80 -19.37
C PRO A 438 -1.80 -4.16 -19.05
N CYS A 439 -2.65 -4.68 -19.94
CA CYS A 439 -3.26 -6.00 -19.79
C CYS A 439 -2.22 -7.14 -19.76
N TRP A 440 -1.02 -6.92 -20.30
CA TRP A 440 0.02 -7.94 -20.41
C TRP A 440 0.46 -8.47 -19.04
N GLY A 441 0.61 -7.59 -18.05
CA GLY A 441 1.05 -7.98 -16.71
C GLY A 441 0.15 -9.06 -16.09
N CYS A 442 -1.17 -8.91 -16.23
CA CYS A 442 -2.14 -9.89 -15.75
C CYS A 442 -2.38 -11.07 -16.71
N HIS A 443 -2.29 -10.86 -18.02
CA HIS A 443 -2.62 -11.87 -19.03
C HIS A 443 -1.41 -12.55 -19.66
N LEU A 444 -0.25 -12.51 -19.01
CA LEU A 444 0.93 -13.24 -19.46
C LEU A 444 0.62 -14.74 -19.62
N GLY A 445 0.98 -15.32 -20.77
CA GLY A 445 0.64 -16.70 -21.14
C GLY A 445 -0.58 -16.84 -22.06
N ILE A 446 -1.29 -15.74 -22.36
CA ILE A 446 -2.45 -15.74 -23.25
C ILE A 446 -2.14 -16.22 -24.68
N GLN A 447 -0.88 -16.15 -25.14
CA GLN A 447 -0.47 -16.72 -26.43
C GLN A 447 -0.86 -18.20 -26.59
N LYS A 448 -0.85 -18.97 -25.50
CA LYS A 448 -1.23 -20.40 -25.53
C LYS A 448 -2.74 -20.60 -25.30
N ALA A 449 -3.49 -19.55 -24.96
CA ALA A 449 -4.89 -19.64 -24.64
C ALA A 449 -5.74 -19.84 -25.91
N LYS A 450 -6.39 -21.00 -25.96
CA LYS A 450 -7.51 -21.26 -26.85
C LYS A 450 -8.81 -21.10 -26.08
N VAL A 451 -9.75 -20.34 -26.63
CA VAL A 451 -11.06 -20.11 -26.03
C VAL A 451 -12.14 -20.35 -27.06
N THR A 452 -13.33 -20.73 -26.63
CA THR A 452 -14.48 -20.74 -27.53
C THR A 452 -15.15 -19.37 -27.47
N ALA A 453 -15.23 -18.68 -28.60
CA ALA A 453 -15.91 -17.40 -28.74
C ALA A 453 -16.99 -17.54 -29.82
N LEU A 454 -18.24 -17.22 -29.48
CA LEU A 454 -19.37 -17.26 -30.42
C LEU A 454 -19.52 -18.62 -31.14
N GLY A 455 -19.28 -19.72 -30.42
CA GLY A 455 -19.36 -21.09 -30.94
C GLY A 455 -18.17 -21.55 -31.80
N ASN A 456 -17.12 -20.73 -31.93
CA ASN A 456 -15.91 -21.08 -32.68
C ASN A 456 -14.67 -21.12 -31.79
N ASP A 457 -13.71 -21.97 -32.17
CA ASP A 457 -12.40 -22.03 -31.53
C ASP A 457 -11.57 -20.79 -31.91
N PHE A 458 -11.16 -20.03 -30.90
CA PHE A 458 -10.36 -18.82 -31.03
C PHE A 458 -8.97 -19.03 -30.43
N SER A 459 -7.93 -18.65 -31.18
CA SER A 459 -6.52 -18.75 -30.79
C SER A 459 -5.90 -17.36 -30.68
N HIS A 460 -5.48 -16.95 -29.49
CA HIS A 460 -4.81 -15.67 -29.29
C HIS A 460 -3.46 -15.60 -29.99
N LYS A 461 -2.72 -16.72 -30.13
CA LYS A 461 -1.47 -16.79 -30.90
C LYS A 461 -1.63 -16.26 -32.32
N ILE A 462 -2.66 -16.73 -33.03
CA ILE A 462 -2.87 -16.35 -34.43
C ILE A 462 -3.28 -14.87 -34.52
N HIS A 463 -4.22 -14.44 -33.68
CA HIS A 463 -4.80 -13.10 -33.79
C HIS A 463 -3.86 -12.00 -33.23
N VAL A 464 -3.36 -12.17 -32.01
CA VAL A 464 -2.57 -11.13 -31.34
C VAL A 464 -1.10 -11.19 -31.78
N PHE A 465 -0.50 -12.38 -31.89
CA PHE A 465 0.95 -12.49 -32.12
C PHE A 465 1.30 -12.60 -33.60
N SER A 466 0.65 -13.48 -34.36
CA SER A 466 0.90 -13.60 -35.81
C SER A 466 0.30 -12.43 -36.60
N ASN A 467 -0.92 -12.01 -36.24
CA ASN A 467 -1.65 -10.97 -36.96
C ASN A 467 -1.51 -9.56 -36.39
N LYS A 468 -0.92 -9.40 -35.19
CA LYS A 468 -0.72 -8.09 -34.52
C LYS A 468 -2.04 -7.35 -34.25
N THR A 469 -3.15 -8.07 -34.08
CA THR A 469 -4.43 -7.49 -33.67
C THR A 469 -4.34 -6.97 -32.24
N VAL A 470 -4.71 -5.71 -32.01
CA VAL A 470 -4.68 -5.12 -30.66
C VAL A 470 -5.85 -5.63 -29.81
N CYS A 471 -5.60 -5.85 -28.52
CA CYS A 471 -6.58 -6.46 -27.60
C CYS A 471 -7.93 -5.70 -27.59
N PHE A 472 -7.87 -4.37 -27.66
CA PHE A 472 -9.03 -3.50 -27.55
C PHE A 472 -9.96 -3.51 -28.77
N GLU A 473 -9.55 -4.09 -29.90
CA GLU A 473 -10.47 -4.34 -31.00
C GLU A 473 -11.58 -5.30 -30.55
N CYS A 474 -11.20 -6.35 -29.83
CA CYS A 474 -12.11 -7.42 -29.43
C CYS A 474 -12.62 -7.31 -27.99
N HIS A 475 -11.90 -6.59 -27.12
CA HIS A 475 -12.21 -6.53 -25.70
C HIS A 475 -12.39 -5.09 -25.22
N ASN A 476 -13.41 -4.88 -24.38
CA ASN A 476 -13.52 -3.63 -23.64
C ASN A 476 -12.60 -3.63 -22.41
N GLN A 477 -12.37 -2.44 -21.87
CA GLN A 477 -11.71 -2.26 -20.58
C GLN A 477 -12.45 -3.05 -19.48
N HIS A 478 -11.70 -3.54 -18.50
CA HIS A 478 -12.21 -4.37 -17.41
C HIS A 478 -13.43 -3.72 -16.71
N GLU A 479 -14.53 -4.47 -16.55
CA GLU A 479 -15.52 -4.10 -15.53
C GLU A 479 -14.89 -4.31 -14.14
N PRO A 480 -14.92 -3.31 -13.25
CA PRO A 480 -14.25 -3.34 -11.94
C PRO A 480 -14.56 -4.60 -11.11
N ASP A 481 -15.76 -5.19 -11.30
CA ASP A 481 -16.29 -6.20 -10.38
C ASP A 481 -16.19 -7.64 -10.88
N LYS A 482 -15.75 -7.89 -12.12
CA LYS A 482 -15.96 -9.21 -12.76
C LYS A 482 -14.71 -9.94 -13.23
N PHE A 483 -13.52 -9.34 -13.15
CA PHE A 483 -12.27 -9.91 -13.67
C PHE A 483 -12.42 -10.58 -15.07
N LYS A 484 -13.29 -10.02 -15.91
CA LYS A 484 -13.63 -10.54 -17.23
C LYS A 484 -13.45 -9.40 -18.22
N MET A 485 -12.75 -9.68 -19.31
CA MET A 485 -12.72 -8.80 -20.49
C MET A 485 -13.89 -9.21 -21.40
N PRO A 486 -15.02 -8.50 -21.39
CA PRO A 486 -16.13 -8.85 -22.26
C PRO A 486 -15.69 -8.67 -23.72
N VAL A 487 -16.09 -9.63 -24.56
CA VAL A 487 -15.88 -9.54 -26.00
C VAL A 487 -16.89 -8.54 -26.57
N THR A 488 -16.41 -7.54 -27.29
CA THR A 488 -17.19 -6.43 -27.85
C THR A 488 -17.92 -6.81 -29.13
N PHE A 489 -17.39 -7.79 -29.87
CA PHE A 489 -17.96 -8.22 -31.14
C PHE A 489 -19.15 -9.17 -30.98
N LYS A 490 -20.19 -8.91 -31.80
CA LYS A 490 -21.20 -9.90 -32.19
C LYS A 490 -20.68 -10.73 -33.38
N LYS A 491 -21.37 -11.82 -33.74
CA LYS A 491 -20.95 -12.78 -34.79
C LYS A 491 -20.59 -12.11 -36.12
N GLU A 492 -21.25 -10.99 -36.42
CA GLU A 492 -21.07 -10.21 -37.65
C GLU A 492 -19.71 -9.51 -37.71
N GLY A 493 -19.16 -9.10 -36.56
CA GLY A 493 -17.85 -8.45 -36.46
C GLY A 493 -16.67 -9.42 -36.61
N CYS A 494 -16.86 -10.72 -36.35
CA CYS A 494 -15.85 -11.73 -36.67
C CYS A 494 -15.75 -11.94 -38.20
N ALA A 495 -16.86 -11.83 -38.92
CA ALA A 495 -16.93 -12.10 -40.36
C ALA A 495 -16.24 -11.03 -41.23
N SER A 496 -15.94 -9.85 -40.69
CA SER A 496 -15.15 -8.84 -41.41
C SER A 496 -13.67 -9.20 -41.52
N CYS A 497 -13.16 -10.03 -40.61
CA CYS A 497 -11.78 -10.51 -40.61
C CYS A 497 -11.65 -11.98 -41.04
N HIS A 498 -12.70 -12.78 -40.90
CA HIS A 498 -12.76 -14.19 -41.33
C HIS A 498 -13.59 -14.32 -42.62
N HIS A 499 -12.89 -14.19 -43.75
CA HIS A 499 -13.33 -14.34 -45.14
C HIS A 499 -14.79 -13.96 -45.48
N LYS A 500 -15.00 -12.74 -45.99
CA LYS A 500 -16.13 -12.38 -46.87
C LYS A 500 -15.70 -11.97 -48.29
N THR A 501 -14.48 -11.45 -48.47
CA THR A 501 -13.89 -10.99 -49.74
C THR A 501 -12.37 -10.79 -49.57
N GLU A 502 -11.60 -11.87 -49.40
CA GLU A 502 -10.13 -11.74 -49.25
C GLU A 502 -9.35 -11.99 -50.55
N LYS A 503 -8.22 -11.29 -50.70
CA LYS A 503 -7.27 -11.47 -51.82
C LYS A 503 -6.37 -12.71 -51.59
N PRO A 504 -5.99 -13.45 -52.65
CA PRO A 504 -5.34 -14.77 -52.56
C PRO A 504 -3.99 -14.82 -51.81
N ASP A 505 -3.28 -13.70 -51.72
CA ASP A 505 -1.89 -13.59 -51.26
C ASP A 505 -1.71 -13.62 -49.74
N LYS A 506 -2.79 -13.58 -48.96
CA LYS A 506 -2.74 -13.42 -47.49
C LYS A 506 -3.08 -14.67 -46.67
N CYS A 507 -3.53 -15.75 -47.32
CA CYS A 507 -3.99 -16.97 -46.64
C CYS A 507 -2.92 -17.60 -45.73
N LYS A 508 -1.64 -17.58 -46.14
CA LYS A 508 -0.53 -18.14 -45.35
C LYS A 508 -0.39 -17.49 -43.97
N ARG A 509 -0.73 -16.20 -43.83
CA ARG A 509 -0.58 -15.46 -42.56
C ARG A 509 -1.56 -15.94 -41.49
N CYS A 510 -2.77 -16.34 -41.88
CA CYS A 510 -3.81 -16.82 -40.95
C CYS A 510 -3.81 -18.35 -40.79
N HIS A 511 -3.35 -19.10 -41.81
CA HIS A 511 -3.35 -20.58 -41.80
C HIS A 511 -2.00 -21.23 -41.50
N ALA A 512 -0.91 -20.48 -41.35
CA ALA A 512 0.39 -21.03 -40.98
C ALA A 512 0.32 -21.79 -39.64
N GLY A 513 0.55 -23.10 -39.68
CA GLY A 513 0.59 -23.96 -38.50
C GLY A 513 -0.73 -24.62 -38.09
N ILE A 514 -1.81 -24.48 -38.87
CA ILE A 514 -3.04 -25.27 -38.68
C ILE A 514 -2.79 -26.69 -39.20
N LYS A 515 -2.63 -27.66 -38.29
CA LYS A 515 -2.58 -29.09 -38.62
C LYS A 515 -3.97 -29.60 -38.98
N SER A 516 -4.45 -29.30 -40.19
CA SER A 516 -5.61 -29.97 -40.77
C SER A 516 -5.17 -31.30 -41.40
N PRO A 517 -5.96 -32.40 -41.33
CA PRO A 517 -5.71 -33.62 -42.10
C PRO A 517 -5.57 -33.36 -43.61
N ILE A 518 -6.12 -32.24 -44.08
CA ILE A 518 -6.10 -31.78 -45.46
C ILE A 518 -4.91 -30.84 -45.72
N MET A 519 -4.01 -30.55 -44.78
CA MET A 519 -2.90 -29.58 -44.93
C MET A 519 -1.55 -30.17 -44.47
N LEU A 520 -1.23 -31.39 -44.90
CA LEU A 520 -0.08 -32.20 -44.40
C LEU A 520 1.16 -32.23 -45.32
N GLY A 521 1.33 -31.32 -46.26
CA GLY A 521 2.57 -31.21 -47.06
C GLY A 521 3.50 -30.08 -46.63
N LYS A 522 4.66 -29.97 -47.29
CA LYS A 522 5.59 -28.83 -47.12
C LYS A 522 4.80 -27.53 -47.33
N ASP A 523 4.98 -26.58 -46.43
CA ASP A 523 4.29 -25.28 -46.41
C ASP A 523 2.77 -25.32 -46.13
N GLY A 524 2.24 -26.46 -45.67
CA GLY A 524 0.86 -26.58 -45.23
C GLY A 524 -0.16 -26.75 -46.35
N ILE A 525 0.24 -27.27 -47.51
CA ILE A 525 -0.65 -27.66 -48.62
C ILE A 525 -0.49 -29.18 -48.82
N PRO A 526 -1.56 -30.00 -48.91
CA PRO A 526 -1.41 -31.44 -49.10
C PRO A 526 -0.87 -31.69 -50.51
N ALA A 527 0.28 -32.36 -50.62
CA ALA A 527 0.90 -32.58 -51.93
C ALA A 527 -0.02 -33.37 -52.88
N VAL A 528 -0.75 -34.38 -52.37
CA VAL A 528 -1.70 -35.18 -53.15
C VAL A 528 -2.89 -35.61 -52.27
N LEU A 529 -4.11 -35.30 -52.69
CA LEU A 529 -5.35 -35.84 -52.11
C LEU A 529 -5.85 -37.02 -52.94
N LYS A 530 -6.29 -38.11 -52.28
CA LYS A 530 -6.91 -39.25 -52.96
C LYS A 530 -8.42 -39.21 -52.78
N PHE A 531 -9.16 -39.18 -53.88
CA PHE A 531 -10.63 -39.26 -53.88
C PHE A 531 -11.11 -40.72 -53.91
N LYS A 532 -12.35 -40.94 -53.46
CA LYS A 532 -12.96 -42.29 -53.30
C LYS A 532 -13.04 -43.13 -54.60
N ALA A 533 -12.74 -42.55 -55.76
CA ALA A 533 -12.74 -43.21 -57.07
C ALA A 533 -11.33 -43.50 -57.63
N GLY A 534 -10.26 -43.38 -56.82
CA GLY A 534 -8.88 -43.60 -57.26
C GLY A 534 -8.23 -42.40 -57.96
N THR A 535 -8.96 -41.29 -58.07
CA THR A 535 -8.45 -40.01 -58.61
C THR A 535 -7.53 -39.34 -57.59
N GLU A 536 -6.31 -39.02 -58.02
CA GLU A 536 -5.33 -38.28 -57.23
C GLU A 536 -5.32 -36.81 -57.65
N PHE A 537 -5.37 -35.90 -56.68
CA PHE A 537 -5.35 -34.45 -56.91
C PHE A 537 -4.13 -33.82 -56.26
N ASN A 538 -3.20 -33.34 -57.09
CA ASN A 538 -1.95 -32.77 -56.64
C ASN A 538 -2.02 -31.23 -56.56
N HIS A 539 -1.99 -30.66 -55.36
CA HIS A 539 -2.11 -29.19 -55.21
C HIS A 539 -0.89 -28.44 -55.71
N SER A 540 0.33 -28.99 -55.57
CA SER A 540 1.55 -28.32 -56.03
C SER A 540 1.56 -28.23 -57.55
N MET A 541 1.17 -29.28 -58.27
CA MET A 541 1.01 -29.22 -59.72
C MET A 541 -0.01 -28.15 -60.15
N HIS A 542 -1.16 -28.06 -59.46
CA HIS A 542 -2.19 -27.09 -59.83
C HIS A 542 -1.81 -25.64 -59.50
N ILE A 543 -1.06 -25.41 -58.43
CA ILE A 543 -0.69 -24.05 -58.00
C ILE A 543 0.62 -23.61 -58.68
N ASP A 544 1.65 -24.46 -58.65
CA ASP A 544 3.01 -24.12 -59.10
C ASP A 544 3.15 -24.29 -60.62
N ASP A 545 2.59 -25.36 -61.20
CA ASP A 545 2.75 -25.65 -62.64
C ASP A 545 1.62 -25.03 -63.48
N LEU A 546 0.38 -25.03 -62.98
CA LEU A 546 -0.79 -24.48 -63.69
C LEU A 546 -1.14 -23.04 -63.28
N GLY A 547 -0.47 -22.49 -62.26
CA GLY A 547 -0.67 -21.11 -61.82
C GLY A 547 -2.04 -20.82 -61.20
N LEU A 548 -2.80 -21.86 -60.81
CA LEU A 548 -4.13 -21.69 -60.22
C LEU A 548 -4.00 -21.16 -58.79
N ASN A 549 -4.95 -20.32 -58.40
CA ASN A 549 -5.05 -19.81 -57.05
C ASN A 549 -6.09 -20.61 -56.24
N CYS A 550 -6.07 -20.47 -54.91
CA CYS A 550 -6.98 -21.21 -54.03
C CYS A 550 -8.47 -20.96 -54.32
N PHE A 551 -8.85 -19.76 -54.78
CA PHE A 551 -10.24 -19.39 -55.07
C PHE A 551 -10.76 -19.97 -56.39
N ASP A 552 -9.87 -20.44 -57.27
CA ASP A 552 -10.24 -21.13 -58.50
C ASP A 552 -10.87 -22.49 -58.19
N CYS A 553 -10.60 -23.06 -57.02
CA CYS A 553 -11.17 -24.33 -56.59
C CYS A 553 -11.99 -24.23 -55.30
N HIS A 554 -11.75 -23.21 -54.47
CA HIS A 554 -12.37 -23.07 -53.16
C HIS A 554 -13.18 -21.77 -53.01
N GLY A 555 -14.24 -21.81 -52.20
CA GLY A 555 -15.08 -20.65 -51.94
C GLY A 555 -16.01 -20.85 -50.75
N ILE A 556 -16.74 -19.78 -50.43
CA ILE A 556 -17.74 -19.75 -49.37
C ILE A 556 -19.12 -19.88 -50.01
N LYS A 557 -19.87 -20.91 -49.63
CA LYS A 557 -21.19 -21.20 -50.19
C LYS A 557 -22.29 -20.27 -49.68
N THR A 558 -22.21 -19.85 -48.41
CA THR A 558 -23.19 -18.94 -47.78
C THR A 558 -22.48 -18.00 -46.81
N ALA A 559 -23.03 -16.80 -46.60
CA ALA A 559 -22.43 -15.79 -45.71
C ALA A 559 -22.34 -16.22 -44.23
N ASP A 560 -23.04 -17.29 -43.85
CA ASP A 560 -23.01 -17.88 -42.50
C ASP A 560 -21.93 -18.95 -42.30
N ASP A 561 -21.34 -19.45 -43.40
CA ASP A 561 -20.36 -20.52 -43.37
C ASP A 561 -18.94 -19.94 -43.40
N ALA A 562 -18.34 -19.76 -42.23
CA ALA A 562 -16.98 -19.22 -42.08
C ALA A 562 -15.87 -20.18 -42.56
N LYS A 563 -16.23 -21.26 -43.28
CA LYS A 563 -15.31 -22.29 -43.76
C LYS A 563 -15.23 -22.27 -45.27
N MET A 564 -14.01 -22.15 -45.76
CA MET A 564 -13.68 -22.31 -47.17
C MET A 564 -13.92 -23.77 -47.60
N GLN A 565 -14.79 -23.99 -48.59
CA GLN A 565 -15.17 -25.32 -49.09
C GLN A 565 -14.69 -25.53 -50.52
N LEU A 566 -14.51 -26.79 -50.92
CA LEU A 566 -14.27 -27.15 -52.32
C LEU A 566 -15.52 -26.86 -53.15
N LEU A 567 -15.37 -26.06 -54.21
CA LEU A 567 -16.42 -25.79 -55.19
C LEU A 567 -16.37 -26.87 -56.26
N VAL A 568 -17.02 -28.01 -55.98
CA VAL A 568 -17.00 -29.20 -56.84
C VAL A 568 -17.31 -28.88 -58.31
N GLN A 569 -18.18 -27.92 -58.58
CA GLN A 569 -18.50 -27.51 -59.95
C GLN A 569 -17.28 -26.96 -60.70
N LYS A 570 -16.45 -26.13 -60.06
CA LYS A 570 -15.24 -25.59 -60.70
C LYS A 570 -14.22 -26.69 -61.04
N CYS A 571 -14.17 -27.75 -60.22
CA CYS A 571 -13.34 -28.91 -60.54
C CYS A 571 -13.89 -29.66 -61.76
N LYS A 572 -15.22 -29.79 -61.88
CA LYS A 572 -15.85 -30.42 -63.05
C LYS A 572 -15.58 -29.63 -64.32
N ASP A 573 -15.69 -28.30 -64.27
CA ASP A 573 -15.48 -27.43 -65.42
C ASP A 573 -14.07 -27.54 -66.05
N CYS A 574 -13.09 -28.08 -65.31
CA CYS A 574 -11.72 -28.31 -65.80
C CYS A 574 -11.37 -29.78 -66.08
N HIS A 575 -12.18 -30.75 -65.62
CA HIS A 575 -11.85 -32.18 -65.63
C HIS A 575 -12.93 -33.10 -66.24
N GLU A 576 -14.14 -32.58 -66.48
CA GLU A 576 -15.15 -33.14 -67.41
C GLU A 576 -15.01 -32.47 -68.77
#